data_AF-A0A937KWT3-F1
#
_entry.id   AF-A0A937KWT3-F1
#
_cell.length_a   1.000
_cell.length_b   1.000
_cell.length_c   1.000
_cell.angle_alpha   90.00
_cell.angle_beta   90.00
_cell.angle_gamma   90.00
#
_symmetry.space_group_name_H-M   'P 1'
#
loop_
_entity.id
_entity.type
_entity.pdbx_description
1 polymer ?
#
loop_
_entity_poly.entity_id
_entity_poly.type
_entity_poly.pdbx_seq_one_letter_code
_entity_poly.pdbx_strand_id
1 'polypeptide(L)'
;EKIIAYEAVHQINSWDELRARLAPKDRKCFAFFHPAMQDEPIIFVEVALMKEVPGKIQDILLEQRDTLEPENASVAVFYSISNCQKGLMGISFGNFLIKQVANDLKLELPNLRKFVTLSPVPGLRSWIKNKDQRFDKLIENFNNPQQFLKVKPELMNFISNYFLKSDRSDGLPNDPVARFHLGNGASLEQINFLADTSKNGLNFSAGLMVNYLYDLKKVEDNHEKFIAEKKINISKSAKKDLLEYNNLKFKK
;
A
#
# COMPACT_ATOMS: atom_id res chain seq x y z
N GLU A 1 5.76 -15.86 -16.71
CA GLU A 1 6.43 -16.80 -15.79
C GLU A 1 7.07 -16.09 -14.59
N LYS A 2 8.16 -15.33 -14.76
CA LYS A 2 8.86 -14.66 -13.63
C LYS A 2 7.96 -13.74 -12.78
N ILE A 3 7.06 -12.96 -13.39
CA ILE A 3 6.12 -12.09 -12.66
C ILE A 3 5.19 -12.90 -11.74
N ILE A 4 4.67 -14.05 -12.20
CA ILE A 4 3.81 -14.94 -11.38
C ILE A 4 4.59 -15.45 -10.16
N ALA A 5 5.85 -15.83 -10.36
CA ALA A 5 6.70 -16.36 -9.30
C ALA A 5 7.11 -15.30 -8.24
N TYR A 6 7.13 -14.02 -8.62
CA TYR A 6 7.63 -12.93 -7.78
C TYR A 6 6.54 -12.04 -7.18
N GLU A 7 5.27 -12.27 -7.52
CA GLU A 7 4.17 -11.49 -6.96
C GLU A 7 3.98 -11.76 -5.46
N ALA A 8 4.30 -10.75 -4.66
CA ALA A 8 4.40 -10.85 -3.20
C ALA A 8 3.26 -10.16 -2.44
N VAL A 9 2.43 -9.36 -3.12
CA VAL A 9 1.37 -8.54 -2.52
C VAL A 9 0.01 -9.22 -2.68
N HIS A 10 -0.33 -9.59 -3.91
CA HIS A 10 -1.59 -10.24 -4.27
C HIS A 10 -1.28 -11.45 -5.13
N GLN A 11 -1.12 -12.61 -4.49
CA GLN A 11 -0.74 -13.87 -5.15
C GLN A 11 -1.49 -14.08 -6.48
N ILE A 12 -0.72 -14.30 -7.55
CA ILE A 12 -1.24 -14.67 -8.88
C ILE A 12 -1.21 -16.20 -8.97
N ASN A 13 -2.38 -16.82 -9.05
CA ASN A 13 -2.50 -18.28 -9.02
C ASN A 13 -2.56 -18.91 -10.42
N SER A 14 -2.70 -18.11 -11.47
CA SER A 14 -2.84 -18.61 -12.84
C SER A 14 -2.31 -17.65 -13.90
N TRP A 15 -2.09 -18.18 -15.10
CA TRP A 15 -1.78 -17.39 -16.29
C TRP A 15 -2.93 -16.47 -16.71
N ASP A 16 -4.17 -16.89 -16.47
CA ASP A 16 -5.35 -16.08 -16.75
C ASP A 16 -5.46 -14.90 -15.78
N GLU A 17 -5.13 -15.09 -14.50
CA GLU A 17 -5.02 -13.99 -13.53
C GLU A 17 -3.91 -13.00 -13.93
N LEU A 18 -2.74 -13.48 -14.36
CA LEU A 18 -1.69 -12.61 -14.89
C LEU A 18 -2.19 -11.81 -16.10
N ARG A 19 -2.86 -12.47 -17.04
CA ARG A 19 -3.41 -11.82 -18.23
C ARG A 19 -4.47 -10.79 -17.84
N ALA A 20 -5.35 -11.08 -16.89
CA ALA A 20 -6.37 -10.14 -16.40
C ALA A 20 -5.75 -8.88 -15.76
N ARG A 21 -4.54 -8.99 -15.20
CA ARG A 21 -3.80 -7.87 -14.62
C ARG A 21 -2.94 -7.08 -15.60
N LEU A 22 -2.61 -7.63 -16.78
CA LEU A 22 -1.67 -7.00 -17.72
C LEU A 22 -2.27 -6.66 -19.08
N ALA A 23 -3.21 -7.46 -19.58
CA ALA A 23 -3.75 -7.32 -20.92
C ALA A 23 -4.77 -6.17 -21.10
N PRO A 24 -5.64 -5.87 -20.11
CA PRO A 24 -6.58 -4.75 -20.26
C PRO A 24 -5.86 -3.41 -20.41
N LYS A 25 -6.40 -2.52 -21.26
CA LYS A 25 -5.77 -1.21 -21.56
C LYS A 25 -5.65 -0.30 -20.33
N ASP A 26 -6.54 -0.46 -19.35
CA ASP A 26 -6.53 0.25 -18.07
C ASP A 26 -5.68 -0.46 -17.01
N ARG A 27 -4.81 -1.37 -17.43
CA ARG A 27 -3.74 -1.92 -16.63
C ARG A 27 -2.41 -1.56 -17.26
N LYS A 28 -1.45 -1.19 -16.42
CA LYS A 28 -0.07 -0.91 -16.81
C LYS A 28 0.85 -1.68 -15.88
N CYS A 29 1.96 -2.15 -16.42
CA CYS A 29 2.99 -2.81 -15.63
C CYS A 29 4.35 -2.26 -16.04
N PHE A 30 5.14 -1.91 -15.04
CA PHE A 30 6.47 -1.38 -15.19
C PHE A 30 7.45 -2.33 -14.52
N ALA A 31 8.63 -2.48 -15.10
CA ALA A 31 9.69 -3.29 -14.53
C ALA A 31 11.02 -2.54 -14.60
N PHE A 32 11.78 -2.61 -13.51
CA PHE A 32 13.11 -2.03 -13.38
C PHE A 32 14.15 -3.12 -13.58
N PHE A 33 15.06 -2.90 -14.52
CA PHE A 33 16.15 -3.80 -14.85
C PHE A 33 17.48 -3.13 -14.56
N HIS A 34 18.47 -3.92 -14.16
CA HIS A 34 19.85 -3.46 -14.07
C HIS A 34 20.61 -3.90 -15.32
N PRO A 35 21.53 -3.08 -15.88
CA PRO A 35 22.27 -3.43 -17.09
C PRO A 35 23.02 -4.77 -17.03
N ALA A 36 23.41 -5.19 -15.83
CA ALA A 36 24.06 -6.49 -15.58
C ALA A 36 23.09 -7.68 -15.45
N MET A 37 21.78 -7.45 -15.42
CA MET A 37 20.72 -8.45 -15.25
C MET A 37 19.53 -8.12 -16.17
N GLN A 38 19.77 -8.13 -17.48
CA GLN A 38 18.81 -7.61 -18.47
C GLN A 38 17.53 -8.47 -18.60
N ASP A 39 17.64 -9.77 -18.31
CA ASP A 39 16.50 -10.71 -18.38
C ASP A 39 15.81 -10.94 -17.03
N GLU A 40 16.21 -10.20 -15.99
CA GLU A 40 15.67 -10.32 -14.64
C GLU A 40 15.15 -8.98 -14.12
N PRO A 41 13.81 -8.82 -14.00
CA PRO A 41 13.27 -7.64 -13.36
C PRO A 41 13.70 -7.65 -11.90
N ILE A 42 14.21 -6.53 -11.41
CA ILE A 42 14.56 -6.34 -10.00
C ILE A 42 13.33 -5.96 -9.21
N ILE A 43 12.57 -5.00 -9.74
CA ILE A 43 11.30 -4.56 -9.19
C ILE A 43 10.30 -4.56 -10.33
N PHE A 44 9.08 -5.01 -10.07
CA PHE A 44 7.95 -4.69 -10.94
C PHE A 44 6.84 -3.98 -10.17
N VAL A 45 6.06 -3.21 -10.91
CA VAL A 45 5.02 -2.32 -10.41
C VAL A 45 3.79 -2.53 -11.26
N GLU A 46 2.70 -2.96 -10.64
CA GLU A 46 1.39 -3.07 -11.28
C GLU A 46 0.53 -1.85 -10.97
N VAL A 47 -0.09 -1.30 -12.02
CA VAL A 47 -0.89 -0.07 -11.96
C VAL A 47 -2.25 -0.30 -12.58
N ALA A 48 -3.30 0.12 -11.86
CA ALA A 48 -4.66 0.19 -12.37
C ALA A 48 -5.03 1.65 -12.68
N LEU A 49 -5.53 1.90 -13.89
CA LEU A 49 -6.10 3.19 -14.27
C LEU A 49 -7.58 3.22 -13.86
N MET A 50 -7.96 4.22 -13.08
CA MET A 50 -9.29 4.32 -12.47
C MET A 50 -9.84 5.75 -12.55
N LYS A 51 -11.16 5.88 -12.41
CA LYS A 51 -11.82 7.20 -12.31
C LYS A 51 -11.63 7.82 -10.93
N GLU A 52 -11.57 7.01 -9.88
CA GLU A 52 -11.54 7.44 -8.48
C GLU A 52 -10.49 6.66 -7.69
N VAL A 53 -10.14 7.17 -6.50
CA VAL A 53 -9.21 6.50 -5.58
C VAL A 53 -9.91 5.30 -4.94
N PRO A 54 -9.41 4.07 -5.11
CA PRO A 54 -10.05 2.88 -4.58
C PRO A 54 -9.78 2.73 -3.07
N GLY A 55 -10.80 2.25 -2.36
CA GLY A 55 -10.72 1.87 -0.96
C GLY A 55 -10.60 0.36 -0.72
N LYS A 56 -10.76 -0.49 -1.75
CA LYS A 56 -10.71 -1.95 -1.62
C LYS A 56 -9.92 -2.57 -2.76
N ILE A 57 -9.16 -3.62 -2.46
CA ILE A 57 -8.36 -4.30 -3.48
C ILE A 57 -9.25 -5.13 -4.41
N GLN A 58 -10.37 -5.65 -3.90
CA GLN A 58 -11.30 -6.43 -4.70
C GLN A 58 -11.83 -5.60 -5.86
N ASP A 59 -12.09 -4.30 -5.66
CA ASP A 59 -12.52 -3.38 -6.73
C ASP A 59 -11.52 -3.30 -7.90
N ILE A 60 -10.23 -3.60 -7.65
CA ILE A 60 -9.17 -3.61 -8.65
C ILE A 60 -9.00 -5.01 -9.27
N LEU A 61 -9.15 -6.08 -8.47
CA LEU A 61 -8.88 -7.46 -8.88
C LEU A 61 -10.08 -8.21 -9.46
N LEU A 62 -11.27 -7.59 -9.51
CA LEU A 62 -12.46 -8.19 -10.16
C LEU A 62 -12.14 -8.64 -11.60
N GLU A 63 -12.32 -9.93 -11.87
CA GLU A 63 -12.08 -10.53 -13.20
C GLU A 63 -13.06 -10.03 -14.26
N GLN A 64 -14.33 -9.90 -13.89
CA GLN A 64 -15.40 -9.37 -14.75
C GLN A 64 -15.67 -7.92 -14.37
N ARG A 65 -15.03 -6.99 -15.09
CA ARG A 65 -15.22 -5.55 -14.91
C ARG A 65 -15.24 -4.87 -16.27
N ASP A 66 -15.96 -3.76 -16.34
CA ASP A 66 -15.90 -2.89 -17.50
C ASP A 66 -14.50 -2.29 -17.61
N THR A 67 -13.84 -2.55 -18.74
CA THR A 67 -12.53 -1.96 -19.02
C THR A 67 -12.72 -0.47 -19.30
N LEU A 68 -11.91 0.35 -18.66
CA LEU A 68 -11.89 1.79 -18.87
C LEU A 68 -10.96 2.12 -20.04
N GLU A 69 -11.40 2.99 -20.96
CA GLU A 69 -10.44 3.57 -21.92
C GLU A 69 -9.49 4.52 -21.15
N PRO A 70 -8.15 4.41 -21.33
CA PRO A 70 -7.16 5.13 -20.52
C PRO A 70 -7.37 6.65 -20.42
N GLU A 71 -7.90 7.28 -21.46
CA GLU A 71 -8.19 8.72 -21.55
C GLU A 71 -9.29 9.16 -20.59
N ASN A 72 -10.16 8.23 -20.18
CA ASN A 72 -11.24 8.44 -19.21
C ASN A 72 -10.78 8.23 -17.76
N ALA A 73 -9.56 7.76 -17.53
CA ALA A 73 -9.00 7.63 -16.20
C ALA A 73 -8.62 9.00 -15.61
N SER A 74 -8.64 9.11 -14.29
CA SER A 74 -8.14 10.30 -13.58
C SER A 74 -7.14 9.95 -12.48
N VAL A 75 -7.05 8.67 -12.13
CA VAL A 75 -6.21 8.14 -11.06
C VAL A 75 -5.39 6.98 -11.59
N ALA A 76 -4.08 6.99 -11.34
CA ALA A 76 -3.22 5.82 -11.44
C ALA A 76 -3.04 5.22 -10.04
N VAL A 77 -3.37 3.94 -9.91
CA VAL A 77 -3.35 3.20 -8.64
C VAL A 77 -2.26 2.15 -8.66
N PHE A 78 -1.17 2.38 -7.93
CA PHE A 78 -0.11 1.40 -7.70
C PHE A 78 -0.57 0.38 -6.66
N TYR A 79 -1.07 -0.78 -7.11
CA TYR A 79 -1.68 -1.78 -6.22
C TYR A 79 -0.76 -2.97 -5.93
N SER A 80 0.30 -3.18 -6.72
CA SER A 80 1.37 -4.12 -6.39
C SER A 80 2.74 -3.55 -6.73
N ILE A 81 3.68 -3.66 -5.80
CA ILE A 81 5.10 -3.34 -5.99
C ILE A 81 5.88 -4.48 -5.35
N SER A 82 6.60 -5.23 -6.18
CA SER A 82 7.25 -6.47 -5.76
C SER A 82 8.74 -6.41 -6.09
N ASN A 83 9.59 -6.73 -5.10
CA ASN A 83 11.01 -6.97 -5.32
C ASN A 83 11.22 -8.44 -5.67
N CYS A 84 11.72 -8.71 -6.87
CA CYS A 84 11.91 -10.05 -7.40
C CYS A 84 13.10 -10.79 -6.77
N GLN A 85 14.04 -10.06 -6.18
CA GLN A 85 15.34 -10.59 -5.79
C GLN A 85 15.51 -10.58 -4.27
N LYS A 86 15.33 -11.75 -3.65
CA LYS A 86 15.49 -11.92 -2.19
C LYS A 86 16.88 -11.49 -1.70
N GLY A 87 17.92 -11.73 -2.49
CA GLY A 87 19.29 -11.32 -2.18
C GLY A 87 19.51 -9.81 -2.15
N LEU A 88 18.59 -9.03 -2.70
CA LEU A 88 18.64 -7.57 -2.72
C LEU A 88 17.67 -6.94 -1.70
N MET A 89 17.18 -7.73 -0.74
CA MET A 89 16.33 -7.23 0.33
C MET A 89 17.09 -6.21 1.18
N GLY A 90 16.54 -5.00 1.29
CA GLY A 90 17.17 -3.90 2.03
C GLY A 90 18.15 -3.06 1.21
N ILE A 91 18.43 -3.43 -0.04
CA ILE A 91 19.20 -2.58 -0.96
C ILE A 91 18.26 -1.52 -1.55
N SER A 92 18.65 -0.26 -1.43
CA SER A 92 17.94 0.84 -2.09
C SER A 92 18.35 0.87 -3.57
N PHE A 93 17.36 0.84 -4.47
CA PHE A 93 17.57 1.03 -5.92
C PHE A 93 17.42 2.49 -6.35
N GLY A 94 17.66 3.40 -5.41
CA GLY A 94 17.35 4.82 -5.55
C GLY A 94 16.01 5.17 -4.89
N ASN A 95 15.96 6.38 -4.33
CA ASN A 95 14.70 7.00 -3.96
C ASN A 95 14.03 7.50 -5.25
N PHE A 96 12.70 7.59 -5.26
CA PHE A 96 11.89 8.12 -6.37
C PHE A 96 11.58 7.14 -7.52
N LEU A 97 11.72 5.84 -7.30
CA LEU A 97 11.32 4.81 -8.26
C LEU A 97 9.85 4.99 -8.72
N ILE A 98 8.96 5.25 -7.76
CA ILE A 98 7.54 5.45 -8.06
C ILE A 98 7.28 6.84 -8.69
N LYS A 99 8.11 7.85 -8.39
CA LYS A 99 8.05 9.16 -9.06
C LYS A 99 8.32 9.01 -10.56
N GLN A 100 9.31 8.18 -10.92
CA GLN A 100 9.63 7.91 -12.33
C GLN A 100 8.45 7.29 -13.05
N VAL A 101 7.88 6.20 -12.53
CA VAL A 101 6.70 5.56 -13.13
C VAL A 101 5.52 6.54 -13.23
N ALA A 102 5.28 7.34 -12.18
CA ALA A 102 4.20 8.31 -12.18
C ALA A 102 4.42 9.45 -13.20
N ASN A 103 5.66 9.90 -13.42
CA ASN A 103 6.00 10.87 -14.45
C ASN A 103 5.80 10.29 -15.86
N ASP A 104 6.26 9.05 -16.10
CA ASP A 104 6.08 8.38 -17.39
C ASP A 104 4.58 8.24 -17.72
N LEU A 105 3.78 7.79 -16.74
CA LEU A 105 2.32 7.74 -16.86
C LEU A 105 1.70 9.11 -17.11
N LYS A 106 2.21 10.18 -16.47
CA LYS A 106 1.69 11.54 -16.66
C LYS A 106 1.99 12.08 -18.06
N LEU A 107 3.14 11.74 -18.61
CA LEU A 107 3.54 12.11 -19.97
C LEU A 107 2.71 11.35 -21.01
N GLU A 108 2.51 10.05 -20.80
CA GLU A 108 1.69 9.20 -21.68
C GLU A 108 0.20 9.56 -21.61
N LEU A 109 -0.32 9.80 -20.40
CA LEU A 109 -1.74 10.04 -20.11
C LEU A 109 -1.92 11.35 -19.33
N PRO A 110 -1.94 12.51 -20.02
CA PRO A 110 -2.07 13.82 -19.38
C PRO A 110 -3.35 14.02 -18.57
N ASN A 111 -4.39 13.22 -18.83
CA ASN A 111 -5.66 13.20 -18.09
C ASN A 111 -5.52 12.69 -16.64
N LEU A 112 -4.46 11.95 -16.30
CA LEU A 112 -4.22 11.48 -14.93
C LEU A 112 -3.90 12.65 -14.00
N ARG A 113 -4.65 12.78 -12.91
CA ARG A 113 -4.54 13.87 -11.92
C ARG A 113 -3.99 13.42 -10.58
N LYS A 114 -4.23 12.15 -10.20
CA LYS A 114 -3.76 11.58 -8.94
C LYS A 114 -2.96 10.31 -9.17
N PHE A 115 -1.88 10.16 -8.39
CA PHE A 115 -1.00 9.01 -8.38
C PHE A 115 -1.01 8.47 -6.96
N VAL A 116 -1.75 7.38 -6.73
CA VAL A 116 -1.96 6.82 -5.39
C VAL A 116 -1.59 5.36 -5.36
N THR A 117 -1.26 4.85 -4.20
CA THR A 117 -1.12 3.40 -3.99
C THR A 117 -2.41 2.84 -3.41
N LEU A 118 -2.58 1.52 -3.45
CA LEU A 118 -3.40 0.80 -2.47
C LEU A 118 -2.51 -0.27 -1.84
N SER A 119 -1.95 0.06 -0.67
CA SER A 119 -0.84 -0.68 -0.08
C SER A 119 -1.29 -1.52 1.12
N PRO A 120 -0.72 -2.73 1.31
CA PRO A 120 -0.95 -3.54 2.50
C PRO A 120 -0.25 -2.94 3.74
N VAL A 121 -0.62 -3.44 4.92
CA VAL A 121 -0.03 -3.04 6.21
C VAL A 121 0.45 -4.28 6.99
N PRO A 122 1.44 -5.02 6.47
CA PRO A 122 1.67 -6.42 6.81
C PRO A 122 2.11 -6.68 8.27
N GLY A 123 2.63 -5.66 8.97
CA GLY A 123 3.12 -5.80 10.34
C GLY A 123 2.08 -5.56 11.44
N LEU A 124 0.88 -5.09 11.10
CA LEU A 124 -0.06 -4.56 12.08
C LEU A 124 -0.56 -5.61 13.09
N ARG A 125 -1.01 -6.80 12.63
CA ARG A 125 -1.50 -7.85 13.56
C ARG A 125 -0.41 -8.34 14.50
N SER A 126 0.80 -8.55 14.00
CA SER A 126 1.95 -8.92 14.83
C SER A 126 2.28 -7.83 15.85
N TRP A 127 2.22 -6.56 15.44
CA TRP A 127 2.42 -5.44 16.36
C TRP A 127 1.34 -5.36 17.44
N ILE A 128 0.06 -5.53 17.08
CA ILE A 128 -1.06 -5.60 18.03
C ILE A 128 -0.84 -6.73 19.03
N LYS A 129 -0.49 -7.93 18.58
CA LYS A 129 -0.20 -9.09 19.44
C LYS A 129 0.85 -8.79 20.50
N ASN A 130 1.90 -8.04 20.13
CA ASN A 130 2.97 -7.66 21.05
C ASN A 130 2.53 -6.58 22.07
N LYS A 131 1.54 -5.74 21.72
CA LYS A 131 1.00 -4.69 22.60
C LYS A 131 -0.13 -5.19 23.49
N ASP A 132 -1.02 -6.03 22.96
CA ASP A 132 -2.17 -6.59 23.65
C ASP A 132 -2.53 -7.99 23.09
N GLN A 133 -2.04 -9.02 23.78
CA GLN A 133 -2.34 -10.41 23.44
C GLN A 133 -3.82 -10.78 23.65
N ARG A 134 -4.54 -10.09 24.55
CA ARG A 134 -5.96 -10.37 24.79
C ARG A 134 -6.79 -9.88 23.60
N PHE A 135 -6.50 -8.67 23.13
CA PHE A 135 -7.16 -8.12 21.96
C PHE A 135 -6.85 -8.93 20.71
N ASP A 136 -5.58 -9.32 20.48
CA ASP A 136 -5.22 -10.16 19.32
C ASP A 136 -5.97 -11.51 19.33
N LYS A 137 -6.06 -12.19 20.48
CA LYS A 137 -6.84 -13.43 20.62
C LYS A 137 -8.34 -13.21 20.34
N LEU A 138 -8.90 -12.08 20.75
CA LEU A 138 -10.30 -11.74 20.46
C LEU A 138 -10.54 -11.69 18.94
N ILE A 139 -9.68 -10.97 18.21
CA ILE A 139 -9.82 -10.78 16.76
C ILE A 139 -9.25 -11.94 15.93
N GLU A 140 -8.50 -12.87 16.52
CA GLU A 140 -8.10 -14.15 15.92
C GLU A 140 -9.29 -15.12 15.80
N ASN A 141 -10.24 -15.05 16.74
CA ASN A 141 -11.46 -15.88 16.73
C ASN A 141 -12.52 -15.40 15.73
N PHE A 142 -12.25 -14.35 14.96
CA PHE A 142 -13.18 -13.85 13.96
C PHE A 142 -13.13 -14.71 12.70
N ASN A 143 -14.28 -15.27 12.33
CA ASN A 143 -14.49 -16.10 11.15
C ASN A 143 -15.22 -15.36 10.02
N ASN A 144 -15.67 -14.13 10.26
CA ASN A 144 -16.30 -13.26 9.27
C ASN A 144 -15.64 -11.86 9.31
N PRO A 145 -15.21 -11.29 8.16
CA PRO A 145 -14.66 -9.94 8.07
C PRO A 145 -15.50 -8.87 8.77
N GLN A 146 -16.83 -8.98 8.75
CA GLN A 146 -17.74 -8.02 9.35
C GLN A 146 -17.63 -7.95 10.89
N GLN A 147 -17.09 -8.98 11.55
CA GLN A 147 -16.87 -8.94 13.00
C GLN A 147 -15.83 -7.88 13.40
N PHE A 148 -14.88 -7.56 12.53
CA PHE A 148 -13.90 -6.49 12.77
C PHE A 148 -14.56 -5.11 12.92
N LEU A 149 -15.74 -4.89 12.34
CA LEU A 149 -16.49 -3.64 12.54
C LEU A 149 -16.94 -3.45 13.99
N LYS A 150 -17.19 -4.55 14.72
CA LYS A 150 -17.62 -4.50 16.13
C LYS A 150 -16.53 -3.95 17.06
N VAL A 151 -15.27 -4.09 16.66
CA VAL A 151 -14.09 -3.63 17.42
C VAL A 151 -13.38 -2.47 16.72
N LYS A 152 -14.02 -1.86 15.70
CA LYS A 152 -13.41 -0.79 14.90
C LYS A 152 -12.82 0.34 15.75
N PRO A 153 -13.48 0.87 16.80
CA PRO A 153 -12.90 1.95 17.59
C PRO A 153 -11.57 1.57 18.28
N GLU A 154 -11.51 0.37 18.85
CA GLU A 154 -10.31 -0.13 19.53
C GLU A 154 -9.20 -0.47 18.51
N LEU A 155 -9.56 -1.11 17.40
CA LEU A 155 -8.65 -1.39 16.30
C LEU A 155 -8.09 -0.10 15.68
N MET A 156 -8.90 0.94 15.49
CA MET A 156 -8.45 2.25 14.99
C MET A 156 -7.49 2.94 15.97
N ASN A 157 -7.67 2.77 17.28
CA ASN A 157 -6.70 3.25 18.26
C ASN A 157 -5.34 2.53 18.13
N PHE A 158 -5.33 1.21 17.90
CA PHE A 158 -4.10 0.48 17.58
C PHE A 158 -3.47 0.98 16.28
N ILE A 159 -4.26 1.13 15.21
CA ILE A 159 -3.79 1.62 13.90
C ILE A 159 -3.18 3.02 14.02
N SER A 160 -3.83 3.92 14.75
CA SER A 160 -3.32 5.27 15.00
C SER A 160 -1.98 5.27 15.71
N ASN A 161 -1.85 4.49 16.79
CA ASN A 161 -0.56 4.36 17.49
C ASN A 161 0.50 3.72 16.58
N TYR A 162 0.14 2.70 15.79
CA TYR A 162 1.06 2.01 14.89
C TYR A 162 1.66 2.94 13.82
N PHE A 163 0.87 3.86 13.27
CA PHE A 163 1.34 4.83 12.28
C PHE A 163 2.01 6.08 12.89
N LEU A 164 1.49 6.58 14.01
CA LEU A 164 1.91 7.88 14.58
C LEU A 164 3.02 7.79 15.63
N LYS A 165 3.26 6.61 16.22
CA LYS A 165 4.29 6.39 17.25
C LYS A 165 5.22 5.27 16.84
N SER A 166 6.52 5.56 16.76
CA SER A 166 7.52 4.54 16.50
C SER A 166 7.90 3.81 17.80
N ASP A 167 7.93 2.49 17.75
CA ASP A 167 8.55 1.64 18.78
C ASP A 167 9.97 1.18 18.37
N ARG A 168 10.47 1.63 17.21
CA ARG A 168 11.79 1.26 16.70
C ARG A 168 12.87 2.12 17.35
N SER A 169 14.04 1.54 17.59
CA SER A 169 15.21 2.25 18.11
C SER A 169 15.73 3.35 17.16
N ASP A 170 15.52 3.19 15.85
CA ASP A 170 15.94 4.16 14.83
C ASP A 170 14.95 5.33 14.64
N GLY A 171 13.79 5.27 15.29
CA GLY A 171 12.72 6.27 15.22
C GLY A 171 11.88 6.26 13.94
N LEU A 172 12.14 5.35 12.98
CA LEU A 172 11.36 5.26 11.74
C LEU A 172 9.96 4.67 11.99
N PRO A 173 8.98 4.87 11.09
CA PRO A 173 7.66 4.26 11.20
C PRO A 173 7.73 2.74 11.41
N ASN A 174 6.80 2.16 12.19
CA ASN A 174 6.79 0.73 12.48
C ASN A 174 6.57 -0.13 11.23
N ASP A 175 5.76 0.37 10.29
CA ASP A 175 5.37 -0.35 9.09
C ASP A 175 6.43 -0.30 7.99
N PRO A 176 6.90 -1.44 7.45
CA PRO A 176 7.89 -1.47 6.36
C PRO A 176 7.39 -0.82 5.08
N VAL A 177 6.11 -0.96 4.75
CA VAL A 177 5.54 -0.44 3.51
C VAL A 177 5.37 1.09 3.63
N ALA A 178 5.02 1.60 4.82
CA ALA A 178 5.08 3.02 5.12
C ALA A 178 6.48 3.59 4.94
N ARG A 179 7.51 2.94 5.51
CA ARG A 179 8.91 3.38 5.34
C ARG A 179 9.30 3.46 3.86
N PHE A 180 8.90 2.47 3.07
CA PHE A 180 9.17 2.45 1.63
C PHE A 180 8.49 3.64 0.91
N HIS A 181 7.19 3.83 1.08
CA HIS A 181 6.45 4.87 0.36
C HIS A 181 6.80 6.29 0.81
N LEU A 182 6.92 6.51 2.13
CA LEU A 182 7.34 7.80 2.68
C LEU A 182 8.79 8.11 2.31
N GLY A 183 9.66 7.09 2.30
CA GLY A 183 11.02 7.18 1.78
C GLY A 183 11.08 7.49 0.28
N ASN A 184 10.04 7.17 -0.49
CA ASN A 184 9.89 7.59 -1.88
C ASN A 184 9.14 8.93 -2.04
N GLY A 185 8.91 9.66 -0.94
CA GLY A 185 8.31 11.00 -0.96
C GLY A 185 6.78 11.02 -1.05
N ALA A 186 6.12 9.89 -0.79
CA ALA A 186 4.67 9.87 -0.69
C ALA A 186 4.18 10.48 0.63
N SER A 187 2.87 10.74 0.71
CA SER A 187 2.16 11.04 1.95
C SER A 187 1.03 10.04 2.18
N LEU A 188 0.79 9.64 3.43
CA LEU A 188 -0.36 8.83 3.80
C LEU A 188 -1.65 9.63 3.54
N GLU A 189 -2.47 9.16 2.61
CA GLU A 189 -3.61 9.91 2.07
C GLU A 189 -4.94 9.46 2.66
N GLN A 190 -5.14 8.16 2.79
CA GLN A 190 -6.41 7.56 3.21
C GLN A 190 -6.19 6.23 3.94
N ILE A 191 -7.03 5.96 4.94
CA ILE A 191 -7.06 4.70 5.70
C ILE A 191 -8.27 3.88 5.25
N ASN A 192 -8.06 2.63 4.83
CA ASN A 192 -9.11 1.79 4.27
C ASN A 192 -9.38 0.57 5.15
N PHE A 193 -10.48 0.61 5.89
CA PHE A 193 -10.89 -0.49 6.76
C PHE A 193 -11.59 -1.59 5.97
N LEU A 194 -11.24 -2.86 6.21
CA LEU A 194 -11.73 -4.02 5.44
C LEU A 194 -11.54 -3.85 3.92
N ALA A 195 -10.40 -3.30 3.55
CA ALA A 195 -9.96 -3.09 2.18
C ALA A 195 -9.43 -4.36 1.52
N ASP A 196 -8.87 -5.29 2.31
CA ASP A 196 -8.48 -6.61 1.86
C ASP A 196 -9.08 -7.66 2.83
N THR A 197 -10.11 -8.35 2.38
CA THR A 197 -10.80 -9.40 3.15
C THR A 197 -10.31 -10.79 2.79
N SER A 198 -9.21 -10.89 2.04
CA SER A 198 -8.51 -12.16 1.84
C SER A 198 -8.00 -12.69 3.19
N LYS A 199 -7.71 -13.98 3.24
CA LYS A 199 -7.11 -14.61 4.42
C LYS A 199 -5.83 -13.90 4.85
N ASN A 200 -4.98 -13.50 3.90
CA ASN A 200 -3.74 -12.79 4.18
C ASN A 200 -3.98 -11.37 4.69
N GLY A 201 -4.88 -10.61 4.06
CA GLY A 201 -5.25 -9.27 4.52
C GLY A 201 -5.76 -9.27 5.96
N LEU A 202 -6.65 -10.21 6.31
CA LEU A 202 -7.16 -10.35 7.68
C LEU A 202 -6.06 -10.76 8.67
N ASN A 203 -5.22 -11.73 8.30
CA ASN A 203 -4.17 -12.27 9.17
C ASN A 203 -3.02 -11.29 9.42
N PHE A 204 -2.68 -10.45 8.45
CA PHE A 204 -1.56 -9.52 8.58
C PHE A 204 -1.97 -8.15 9.10
N SER A 205 -3.16 -7.67 8.73
CA SER A 205 -3.56 -6.29 9.02
C SER A 205 -5.02 -6.11 9.45
N ALA A 206 -5.73 -7.17 9.83
CA ALA A 206 -7.17 -7.10 10.10
C ALA A 206 -7.98 -6.51 8.91
N GLY A 207 -7.47 -6.74 7.69
CA GLY A 207 -8.02 -6.24 6.43
C GLY A 207 -7.78 -4.76 6.18
N LEU A 208 -6.89 -4.12 6.93
CA LEU A 208 -6.48 -2.74 6.68
C LEU A 208 -5.60 -2.65 5.44
N MET A 209 -5.92 -1.70 4.56
CA MET A 209 -4.99 -1.16 3.57
C MET A 209 -4.97 0.36 3.68
N VAL A 210 -4.01 1.00 3.02
CA VAL A 210 -3.89 2.46 2.99
C VAL A 210 -3.57 2.94 1.58
N ASN A 211 -3.98 4.16 1.26
CA ASN A 211 -3.49 4.84 0.07
C ASN A 211 -2.35 5.79 0.46
N TYR A 212 -1.22 5.69 -0.24
CA TYR A 212 -0.18 6.72 -0.24
C TYR A 212 -0.31 7.56 -1.50
N LEU A 213 -0.28 8.89 -1.36
CA LEU A 213 -0.33 9.84 -2.48
C LEU A 213 1.09 10.28 -2.88
N TYR A 214 1.37 10.20 -4.18
CA TYR A 214 2.54 10.80 -4.82
C TYR A 214 2.13 12.11 -5.50
N ASP A 215 2.19 13.22 -4.76
CA ASP A 215 2.09 14.56 -5.34
C ASP A 215 3.41 14.90 -6.03
N LEU A 216 3.47 14.73 -7.36
CA LEU A 216 4.69 14.86 -8.17
C LEU A 216 5.48 16.15 -7.90
N LYS A 217 4.80 17.23 -7.50
CA LYS A 217 5.41 18.53 -7.18
C LYS A 217 6.05 18.59 -5.80
N LYS A 218 5.69 17.68 -4.89
CA LYS A 218 6.12 17.65 -3.48
C LYS A 218 6.90 16.40 -3.10
N VAL A 219 7.10 15.47 -4.04
CA VAL A 219 7.79 14.19 -3.74
C VAL A 219 9.18 14.42 -3.13
N GLU A 220 9.96 15.39 -3.64
CA GLU A 220 11.30 15.70 -3.12
C GLU A 220 11.20 16.32 -1.71
N ASP A 221 10.41 17.38 -1.54
CA ASP A 221 10.18 18.02 -0.22
C ASP A 221 9.69 17.01 0.84
N ASN A 222 8.75 16.14 0.46
CA ASN A 222 8.22 15.10 1.34
C ASN A 222 9.32 14.11 1.72
N HIS A 223 10.15 13.69 0.77
CA HIS A 223 11.26 12.79 1.01
C HIS A 223 12.25 13.41 2.01
N GLU A 224 12.72 14.63 1.74
CA GLU A 224 13.66 15.33 2.61
C GLU A 224 13.11 15.48 4.03
N LYS A 225 11.85 15.90 4.13
CA LYS A 225 11.16 16.01 5.43
C LYS A 225 11.07 14.66 6.16
N PHE A 226 10.76 13.58 5.44
CA PHE A 226 10.70 12.24 6.04
C PHE A 226 12.07 11.78 6.55
N ILE A 227 13.14 12.01 5.78
CA ILE A 227 14.50 11.65 6.19
C ILE A 227 14.94 12.45 7.41
N ALA A 228 14.64 13.75 7.46
CA ALA A 228 15.01 14.63 8.55
C ALA A 228 14.20 14.34 9.84
N GLU A 229 12.88 14.22 9.74
CA GLU A 229 12.00 14.13 10.91
C GLU A 229 11.72 12.68 11.34
N LYS A 230 11.88 11.70 10.43
CA LYS A 230 11.49 10.29 10.58
C LYS A 230 10.00 10.08 10.93
N LYS A 231 9.17 11.09 10.69
CA LYS A 231 7.73 11.09 10.95
C LYS A 231 6.94 10.97 9.66
N ILE A 232 5.75 10.39 9.74
CA ILE A 232 4.91 10.21 8.57
C ILE A 232 4.45 11.57 8.01
N ASN A 233 4.60 11.74 6.69
CA ASN A 233 3.86 12.76 5.96
C ASN A 233 2.44 12.28 5.78
N ILE A 234 1.45 13.06 6.22
CA ILE A 234 0.06 12.63 6.29
C ILE A 234 -0.89 13.75 5.86
N SER A 235 -1.91 13.38 5.08
CA SER A 235 -2.99 14.29 4.68
C SER A 235 -3.82 14.73 5.88
N LYS A 236 -4.52 15.88 5.76
CA LYS A 236 -5.42 16.34 6.82
C LYS A 236 -6.55 15.32 7.10
N SER A 237 -7.04 14.66 6.05
CA SER A 237 -8.11 13.67 6.16
C SER A 237 -7.64 12.42 6.92
N ALA A 238 -6.56 11.78 6.45
CA ALA A 238 -6.02 10.62 7.13
C ALA A 238 -5.61 10.92 8.58
N LYS A 239 -5.06 12.12 8.83
CA LYS A 239 -4.72 12.53 10.20
C LYS A 239 -5.97 12.65 11.08
N LYS A 240 -7.07 13.20 10.55
CA LYS A 240 -8.34 13.26 11.28
C LYS A 240 -8.83 11.85 11.61
N ASP A 241 -8.86 10.95 10.64
CA ASP A 241 -9.35 9.57 10.81
C ASP A 241 -8.53 8.79 11.84
N LEU A 242 -7.20 8.95 11.84
CA LEU A 242 -6.33 8.33 12.83
C LEU A 242 -6.51 8.95 14.23
N LEU A 243 -6.70 10.26 14.32
CA LEU A 243 -6.80 10.94 15.61
C LEU A 243 -8.19 10.84 16.26
N GLU A 244 -9.24 10.56 15.48
CA GLU A 244 -10.62 10.44 15.97
C GLU A 244 -10.74 9.46 17.14
N TYR A 245 -9.93 8.40 17.16
CA TYR A 245 -10.01 7.30 18.12
C TYR A 245 -8.92 7.32 19.21
N ASN A 246 -8.00 8.29 19.18
CA ASN A 246 -6.84 8.34 20.10
C ASN A 246 -7.18 8.65 21.57
N ASN A 247 -8.41 9.06 21.88
CA ASN A 247 -8.86 9.35 23.24
C ASN A 247 -9.41 8.12 23.99
N LEU A 248 -9.47 6.95 23.35
CA LEU A 248 -9.83 5.69 23.99
C LEU A 248 -8.61 5.17 24.76
N LYS A 249 -8.40 5.66 25.99
CA LYS A 249 -7.38 5.12 26.89
C LYS A 249 -7.61 3.61 27.03
N PHE A 250 -6.56 2.82 26.79
CA PHE A 250 -6.53 1.39 27.11
C PHE A 250 -6.97 1.22 28.57
N LYS A 251 -8.18 0.70 28.80
CA LYS A 251 -8.56 0.24 30.12
C LYS A 251 -7.63 -0.93 30.43
N LYS A 252 -6.67 -0.70 31.32
CA LYS A 252 -5.76 -1.73 31.83
C LYS A 252 -6.57 -2.90 32.40
#